data_AF-A0A849WYM0-F1
#
_entry.id   AF-A0A849WYM0-F1
#
_cell.length_a   1.000
_cell.length_b   1.000
_cell.length_c   1.000
_cell.angle_alpha   90.00
_cell.angle_beta   90.00
_cell.angle_gamma   90.00
#
_symmetry.space_group_name_H-M   'P 1'
#
loop_
_entity.id
_entity.type
_entity.pdbx_description
1 polymer ?
#
loop_
_entity_poly.entity_id
_entity_poly.type
_entity_poly.pdbx_seq_one_letter_code
_entity_poly.pdbx_strand_id
1 'polypeptide(L)'
;MERLLREPQDPASPDSHVACRFPWRARLLGGGAGVACPRLEKWREAFRAESVELVFATAFLNSPSSMYGHTLLKFRRGGGAGQELLHYTLSFGADTGSSGGLAYVWKGLTGAFPGFFSSAPFYLKVKEYNHVENRDFWIYPLRLSREETRALVDHAWELREARFDYFFLSKNCSWYLLDFLEAVRPDLSLTARFPAWAIPSDTVRVLEEAGLIGERERRPSRAFWVENRRALLDEEERKLAEAWAKGENPSLAGLSEERRMDVLDAAWDFSRFREGRGLSRPGGDAGILAERAKIHRPPRVFPTEATPPERAHRSARLGLRSGMAGERTQERISGWPRGKTFFQIDYRGSLHDLTDDPEGYEPHSELVMGDLRLRVGEGGVGLDRADVLRILSIAPQDSWMPRVAWNFTLGARAARWMDCGRCLEYRLDAGVGQALSLVRDRVKVFAFANAALRAGPAFRGGNFQADFGPRGGVLWMPHG
;
A
#
# COMPACT_ATOMS: atom_id res chain seq x y z
N MET A 1 -4.37 26.57 -28.18
CA MET A 1 -2.97 26.14 -28.08
C MET A 1 -2.20 26.46 -29.35
N GLU A 2 -2.60 25.94 -30.51
CA GLU A 2 -1.90 26.17 -31.80
C GLU A 2 -1.64 27.64 -32.14
N ARG A 3 -2.60 28.53 -31.86
CA ARG A 3 -2.42 29.98 -32.00
C ARG A 3 -1.28 30.51 -31.13
N LEU A 4 -1.22 30.09 -29.86
CA LEU A 4 -0.21 30.52 -28.89
C LEU A 4 1.19 29.98 -29.23
N LEU A 5 1.28 28.84 -29.91
CA LEU A 5 2.56 28.27 -30.36
C LEU A 5 3.24 29.08 -31.48
N ARG A 6 2.48 29.94 -32.16
CA ARG A 6 2.98 30.81 -33.24
C ARG A 6 3.36 32.20 -32.75
N GLU A 7 3.09 32.51 -31.48
CA GLU A 7 3.47 33.80 -30.90
C GLU A 7 4.99 33.89 -30.77
N PRO A 8 5.60 35.06 -31.01
CA PRO A 8 7.03 35.21 -30.84
C PRO A 8 7.42 35.04 -29.38
N GLN A 9 8.58 34.43 -29.13
CA GLN A 9 9.12 34.31 -27.79
C GLN A 9 9.61 35.67 -27.28
N ASP A 10 9.21 36.04 -26.05
CA ASP A 10 9.75 37.20 -25.36
C ASP A 10 11.19 36.91 -24.87
N PRO A 11 12.22 37.63 -25.38
CA PRO A 11 13.60 37.44 -24.95
C PRO A 11 13.85 37.75 -23.46
N ALA A 12 13.04 38.62 -22.85
CA ALA A 12 13.16 38.97 -21.43
C ALA A 12 12.59 37.87 -20.51
N SER A 13 11.69 37.03 -21.03
CA SER A 13 11.04 35.95 -20.28
C SER A 13 10.85 34.70 -21.16
N PRO A 14 11.95 34.05 -21.59
CA PRO A 14 11.87 32.98 -22.58
C PRO A 14 11.02 31.78 -22.12
N ASP A 15 11.08 31.42 -20.84
CA ASP A 15 10.30 30.30 -20.27
C ASP A 15 8.79 30.55 -20.19
N SER A 16 8.32 31.79 -20.41
CA SER A 16 6.87 32.11 -20.41
C SER A 16 6.16 31.60 -21.67
N HIS A 17 6.92 31.34 -22.75
CA HIS A 17 6.37 30.84 -24.00
C HIS A 17 5.62 29.52 -23.79
N VAL A 18 4.50 29.34 -24.50
CA VAL A 18 3.61 28.20 -24.26
C VAL A 18 4.30 26.85 -24.53
N ALA A 19 5.24 26.80 -25.47
CA ALA A 19 6.05 25.61 -25.73
C ALA A 19 7.01 25.26 -24.57
N CYS A 20 7.44 26.24 -23.78
CA CYS A 20 8.24 25.99 -22.58
C CYS A 20 7.38 25.56 -21.39
N ARG A 21 6.14 26.05 -21.31
CA ARG A 21 5.19 25.66 -20.26
C ARG A 21 4.58 24.27 -20.50
N PHE A 22 4.28 23.96 -21.76
CA PHE A 22 3.63 22.73 -22.21
C PHE A 22 4.40 22.04 -23.34
N PRO A 23 5.66 21.60 -23.10
CA PRO A 23 6.53 21.03 -24.13
C PRO A 23 6.02 19.74 -24.76
N TRP A 24 5.38 18.87 -23.99
CA TRP A 24 4.85 17.62 -24.52
C TRP A 24 3.68 17.89 -25.48
N ARG A 25 2.74 18.75 -25.08
CA ARG A 25 1.62 19.16 -25.95
C ARG A 25 2.10 19.95 -27.17
N ALA A 26 3.09 20.82 -27.01
CA ALA A 26 3.69 21.54 -28.12
C ALA A 26 4.24 20.57 -29.17
N ARG A 27 4.96 19.52 -28.72
CA ARG A 27 5.51 18.49 -29.59
C ARG A 27 4.42 17.68 -30.30
N LEU A 28 3.34 17.30 -29.60
CA LEU A 28 2.19 16.62 -30.20
C LEU A 28 1.53 17.43 -31.33
N LEU A 29 1.54 18.76 -31.22
CA LEU A 29 1.01 19.69 -32.21
C LEU A 29 2.05 20.10 -33.27
N GLY A 30 3.22 19.47 -33.31
CA GLY A 30 4.31 19.79 -34.25
C GLY A 30 4.96 21.16 -34.02
N GLY A 31 4.81 21.75 -32.83
CA GLY A 31 5.33 23.06 -32.46
C GLY A 31 6.52 23.01 -31.50
N GLY A 32 7.07 24.19 -31.19
CA GLY A 32 8.15 24.36 -30.20
C GLY A 32 9.57 24.26 -30.74
N ALA A 33 9.76 23.98 -32.03
CA ALA A 33 11.08 24.03 -32.66
C ALA A 33 11.64 25.47 -32.63
N GLY A 34 12.91 25.62 -32.24
CA GLY A 34 13.59 26.92 -32.19
C GLY A 34 13.28 27.80 -30.97
N VAL A 35 12.41 27.35 -30.06
CA VAL A 35 12.10 28.06 -28.81
C VAL A 35 13.14 27.71 -27.75
N ALA A 36 13.77 28.71 -27.12
CA ALA A 36 14.74 28.48 -26.06
C ALA A 36 14.04 28.35 -24.69
N CYS A 37 14.16 27.22 -24.00
CA CYS A 37 13.49 26.99 -22.71
C CYS A 37 14.50 26.67 -21.58
N PRO A 38 15.24 27.66 -21.04
CA PRO A 38 16.32 27.42 -20.08
C PRO A 38 15.92 26.60 -18.85
N ARG A 39 14.72 26.81 -18.28
CA ARG A 39 14.27 26.04 -17.11
C ARG A 39 13.86 24.62 -17.46
N LEU A 40 13.25 24.42 -18.63
CA LEU A 40 12.91 23.08 -19.13
C LEU A 40 14.17 22.26 -19.43
N GLU A 41 15.20 22.88 -20.02
CA GLU A 41 16.47 22.19 -20.28
C GLU A 41 17.15 21.76 -18.98
N LYS A 42 17.15 22.62 -17.95
CA LYS A 42 17.63 22.24 -16.61
C LYS A 42 16.82 21.08 -16.00
N TRP A 43 15.50 21.06 -16.20
CA TRP A 43 14.65 19.96 -15.75
C TRP A 43 15.00 18.64 -16.46
N ARG A 44 15.13 18.68 -17.79
CA ARG A 44 15.54 17.53 -18.61
C ARG A 44 16.90 16.99 -18.19
N GLU A 45 17.87 17.87 -17.91
CA GLU A 45 19.21 17.49 -17.45
C GLU A 45 19.22 16.94 -16.01
N ALA A 46 18.37 17.48 -15.12
CA ALA A 46 18.22 16.95 -13.77
C ALA A 46 17.72 15.50 -13.79
N PHE A 47 16.72 15.22 -14.63
CA PHE A 47 16.22 13.86 -14.82
C PHE A 47 17.19 12.97 -15.57
N ARG A 48 17.80 13.46 -16.66
CA ARG A 48 18.69 12.73 -17.59
C ARG A 48 18.27 11.27 -17.78
N ALA A 49 16.97 11.07 -18.00
CA ALA A 49 16.34 9.76 -17.95
C ALA A 49 16.70 8.93 -19.19
N GLU A 50 17.28 7.77 -18.99
CA GLU A 50 17.57 6.79 -20.04
C GLU A 50 16.50 5.71 -20.15
N SER A 51 15.90 5.35 -19.03
CA SER A 51 14.77 4.43 -18.94
C SER A 51 13.88 4.77 -17.75
N VAL A 52 12.70 4.18 -17.71
CA VAL A 52 11.74 4.34 -16.60
C VAL A 52 11.46 2.98 -15.97
N GLU A 53 11.32 2.95 -14.66
CA GLU A 53 10.95 1.78 -13.89
C GLU A 53 9.69 2.13 -13.08
N LEU A 54 8.74 1.20 -13.00
CA LEU A 54 7.65 1.27 -12.05
C LEU A 54 8.16 0.72 -10.72
N VAL A 55 7.94 1.45 -9.63
CA VAL A 55 8.20 0.97 -8.28
C VAL A 55 6.87 0.81 -7.56
N PHE A 56 6.61 -0.38 -7.05
CA PHE A 56 5.45 -0.72 -6.25
C PHE A 56 5.86 -1.00 -4.82
N ALA A 57 5.41 -0.16 -3.90
CA ALA A 57 5.51 -0.37 -2.46
C ALA A 57 4.33 -1.22 -1.99
N THR A 58 4.60 -2.36 -1.35
CA THR A 58 3.58 -3.32 -0.92
C THR A 58 2.59 -2.73 0.09
N ALA A 59 1.44 -3.36 0.34
CA ALA A 59 0.43 -2.88 1.28
C ALA A 59 0.99 -2.61 2.70
N PHE A 60 0.48 -1.57 3.39
CA PHE A 60 0.81 -1.29 4.79
C PHE A 60 -0.42 -0.85 5.58
N LEU A 61 -0.99 -1.78 6.36
CA LEU A 61 -2.28 -1.59 7.02
C LEU A 61 -2.28 -0.45 8.04
N ASN A 62 -1.16 -0.23 8.72
CA ASN A 62 -1.06 0.77 9.79
C ASN A 62 -0.99 2.22 9.26
N SER A 63 -1.06 2.42 7.94
CA SER A 63 -1.14 3.73 7.29
C SER A 63 -2.37 3.79 6.38
N PRO A 64 -3.47 4.45 6.78
CA PRO A 64 -4.70 4.57 5.98
C PRO A 64 -4.47 5.05 4.54
N SER A 65 -3.49 5.92 4.33
CA SER A 65 -3.15 6.49 3.02
C SER A 65 -2.51 5.50 2.04
N SER A 66 -1.92 4.42 2.57
CA SER A 66 -1.07 3.48 1.82
C SER A 66 -1.46 2.02 2.04
N MET A 67 -2.65 1.76 2.61
CA MET A 67 -3.11 0.42 2.96
C MET A 67 -3.13 -0.57 1.79
N TYR A 68 -3.40 -0.09 0.58
CA TYR A 68 -3.48 -0.91 -0.64
C TYR A 68 -2.16 -0.99 -1.42
N GLY A 69 -1.10 -0.39 -0.88
CA GLY A 69 0.16 -0.21 -1.59
C GLY A 69 0.24 1.15 -2.29
N HIS A 70 1.39 1.44 -2.90
CA HIS A 70 1.62 2.69 -3.61
C HIS A 70 2.52 2.46 -4.82
N THR A 71 2.20 3.06 -5.95
CA THR A 71 3.02 3.00 -7.17
C THR A 71 3.60 4.37 -7.49
N LEU A 72 4.83 4.36 -8.00
CA LEU A 72 5.54 5.54 -8.47
C LEU A 72 6.43 5.17 -9.65
N LEU A 73 6.84 6.16 -10.43
CA LEU A 73 7.83 5.98 -11.50
C LEU A 73 9.20 6.40 -11.01
N LYS A 74 10.25 5.64 -11.35
CA LYS A 74 11.66 5.95 -11.11
C LYS A 74 12.33 6.13 -12.46
N PHE A 75 12.93 7.30 -12.68
CA PHE A 75 13.61 7.66 -13.92
C PHE A 75 15.09 7.37 -13.77
N ARG A 76 15.54 6.30 -14.43
CA ARG A 76 16.92 5.80 -14.33
C ARG A 76 17.84 6.72 -15.12
N ARG A 77 18.90 7.18 -14.48
CA ARG A 77 19.97 7.98 -15.12
C ARG A 77 21.03 7.06 -15.69
N GLY A 78 21.69 7.50 -16.76
CA GLY A 78 22.93 6.87 -17.22
C GLY A 78 24.04 7.05 -16.19
N GLY A 79 24.70 5.96 -15.79
CA GLY A 79 25.76 5.95 -14.77
C GLY A 79 25.95 4.56 -14.17
N GLY A 80 27.14 4.29 -13.62
CA GLY A 80 27.48 2.98 -13.04
C GLY A 80 26.70 2.62 -11.77
N ALA A 81 26.85 1.37 -11.32
CA ALA A 81 26.25 0.87 -10.09
C ALA A 81 26.54 1.80 -8.89
N GLY A 82 25.51 2.10 -8.08
CA GLY A 82 25.63 2.94 -6.88
C GLY A 82 24.95 4.31 -6.94
N GLN A 83 24.44 4.75 -8.10
CA GLN A 83 23.68 6.02 -8.23
C GLN A 83 22.16 5.87 -8.13
N GLU A 84 21.67 4.65 -7.92
CA GLU A 84 20.23 4.33 -7.92
C GLU A 84 19.41 5.22 -6.99
N LEU A 85 19.94 5.47 -5.79
CA LEU A 85 19.33 6.31 -4.76
C LEU A 85 19.16 7.78 -5.16
N LEU A 86 19.92 8.24 -6.17
CA LEU A 86 19.88 9.61 -6.69
C LEU A 86 18.99 9.74 -7.93
N HIS A 87 18.40 8.64 -8.41
CA HIS A 87 17.41 8.70 -9.49
C HIS A 87 16.20 9.50 -9.05
N TYR A 88 15.60 10.26 -9.96
CA TYR A 88 14.37 11.00 -9.67
C TYR A 88 13.18 10.07 -9.77
N THR A 89 12.23 10.26 -8.87
CA THR A 89 10.92 9.61 -8.91
C THR A 89 9.85 10.60 -9.31
N LEU A 90 8.74 10.10 -9.84
CA LEU A 90 7.48 10.81 -9.98
C LEU A 90 6.40 10.01 -9.27
N SER A 91 5.73 10.62 -8.31
CA SER A 91 4.63 10.04 -7.54
C SER A 91 3.42 10.96 -7.56
N PHE A 92 2.22 10.37 -7.53
CA PHE A 92 0.97 11.11 -7.37
C PHE A 92 0.40 10.89 -5.98
N GLY A 93 0.08 11.97 -5.27
CA GLY A 93 -0.38 11.91 -3.88
C GLY A 93 -1.41 12.98 -3.57
N ALA A 94 -2.07 12.83 -2.43
CA ALA A 94 -3.03 13.80 -1.89
C ALA A 94 -2.34 14.78 -0.93
N ASP A 95 -2.71 16.06 -1.00
CA ASP A 95 -2.41 17.01 0.08
C ASP A 95 -3.48 16.88 1.16
N THR A 96 -3.10 16.26 2.28
CA THR A 96 -4.04 15.92 3.36
C THR A 96 -4.13 17.02 4.43
N GLY A 97 -3.23 18.00 4.38
CA GLY A 97 -3.05 19.01 5.44
C GLY A 97 -3.01 18.37 6.83
N SER A 98 -3.75 18.93 7.78
CA SER A 98 -3.94 18.41 9.15
C SER A 98 -5.15 17.48 9.31
N SER A 99 -5.73 16.97 8.22
CA SER A 99 -6.92 16.12 8.30
C SER A 99 -6.60 14.78 8.97
N GLY A 100 -7.36 14.41 10.01
CA GLY A 100 -7.20 13.15 10.73
C GLY A 100 -8.54 12.44 11.01
N GLY A 101 -8.46 11.21 11.52
CA GLY A 101 -9.62 10.43 11.96
C GLY A 101 -10.69 10.22 10.88
N LEU A 102 -11.97 10.35 11.27
CA LEU A 102 -13.09 10.11 10.36
C LEU A 102 -13.16 11.12 9.20
N ALA A 103 -12.75 12.38 9.43
CA ALA A 103 -12.72 13.40 8.38
C ALA A 103 -11.72 13.05 7.26
N TYR A 104 -10.59 12.42 7.61
CA TYR A 104 -9.62 11.91 6.65
C TYR A 104 -10.22 10.84 5.75
N VAL A 105 -10.89 9.84 6.35
CA VAL A 105 -11.56 8.75 5.62
C VAL A 105 -12.65 9.31 4.72
N TRP A 106 -13.51 10.19 5.24
CA TRP A 106 -14.60 10.80 4.47
C TRP A 106 -14.09 11.59 3.26
N LYS A 107 -13.10 12.46 3.44
CA LYS A 107 -12.51 13.24 2.34
C LYS A 107 -11.84 12.33 1.31
N GLY A 108 -11.14 11.28 1.75
CA GLY A 108 -10.50 10.31 0.86
C GLY A 108 -11.48 9.51 0.01
N LEU A 109 -12.65 9.17 0.57
CA LEU A 109 -13.73 8.47 -0.13
C LEU A 109 -14.51 9.40 -1.08
N THR A 110 -14.68 10.67 -0.71
CA THR A 110 -15.47 11.64 -1.50
C THR A 110 -14.66 12.43 -2.53
N GLY A 111 -13.32 12.27 -2.57
CA GLY A 111 -12.47 12.97 -3.52
C GLY A 111 -12.07 14.39 -3.10
N ALA A 112 -12.35 14.77 -1.85
CA ALA A 112 -12.20 16.15 -1.38
C ALA A 112 -10.74 16.56 -1.07
N PHE A 113 -9.76 15.69 -1.35
CA PHE A 113 -8.34 16.04 -1.25
C PHE A 113 -7.79 16.46 -2.62
N PRO A 114 -7.05 17.59 -2.69
CA PRO A 114 -6.35 17.96 -3.91
C PRO A 114 -5.13 17.04 -4.11
N GLY A 115 -5.17 16.28 -5.20
CA GLY A 115 -4.09 15.46 -5.70
C GLY A 115 -3.10 16.25 -6.56
N PHE A 116 -1.83 15.84 -6.54
CA PHE A 116 -0.76 16.45 -7.33
C PHE A 116 0.35 15.46 -7.64
N PHE A 117 1.04 15.71 -8.75
CA PHE A 117 2.29 15.03 -9.08
C PHE A 117 3.47 15.70 -8.36
N SER A 118 4.37 14.89 -7.84
CA SER A 118 5.58 15.35 -7.15
C SER A 118 6.79 14.56 -7.60
N SER A 119 7.93 15.25 -7.68
CA SER A 119 9.21 14.61 -7.96
C SER A 119 10.17 14.76 -6.80
N ALA A 120 10.95 13.71 -6.55
CA ALA A 120 11.90 13.64 -5.44
C ALA A 120 13.02 12.64 -5.78
N PRO A 121 14.21 12.76 -5.18
CA PRO A 121 15.21 11.70 -5.24
C PRO A 121 14.71 10.39 -4.61
N PHE A 122 15.08 9.25 -5.20
CA PHE A 122 14.60 7.92 -4.80
C PHE A 122 14.95 7.55 -3.36
N TYR A 123 16.09 8.01 -2.82
CA TYR A 123 16.47 7.74 -1.43
C TYR A 123 15.45 8.25 -0.41
N LEU A 124 14.70 9.33 -0.72
CA LEU A 124 13.63 9.82 0.14
C LEU A 124 12.48 8.83 0.18
N LYS A 125 12.14 8.21 -0.95
CA LYS A 125 11.11 7.17 -1.05
C LYS A 125 11.53 5.86 -0.41
N VAL A 126 12.79 5.46 -0.56
CA VAL A 126 13.37 4.33 0.19
C VAL A 126 13.30 4.60 1.70
N LYS A 127 13.66 5.80 2.15
CA LYS A 127 13.58 6.15 3.57
C LYS A 127 12.12 6.08 4.07
N GLU A 128 11.19 6.69 3.34
CA GLU A 128 9.77 6.73 3.68
C GLU A 128 9.16 5.32 3.74
N TYR A 129 9.18 4.56 2.65
CA TYR A 129 8.43 3.31 2.59
C TYR A 129 9.22 2.10 3.08
N ASN A 130 10.50 1.98 2.71
CA ASN A 130 11.28 0.77 3.00
C ASN A 130 11.89 0.77 4.42
N HIS A 131 12.32 1.93 4.91
CA HIS A 131 12.95 2.06 6.23
C HIS A 131 11.96 2.46 7.34
N VAL A 132 11.09 3.44 7.11
CA VAL A 132 10.13 3.92 8.12
C VAL A 132 8.89 3.03 8.16
N GLU A 133 8.25 2.80 7.00
CA GLU A 133 7.05 1.95 6.93
C GLU A 133 7.34 0.45 6.87
N ASN A 134 8.60 0.05 6.66
CA ASN A 134 9.04 -1.34 6.59
C ASN A 134 8.36 -2.15 5.47
N ARG A 135 8.24 -1.54 4.29
CA ARG A 135 7.60 -2.14 3.11
C ARG A 135 8.63 -2.59 2.09
N ASP A 136 8.33 -3.70 1.43
CA ASP A 136 9.12 -4.13 0.29
C ASP A 136 8.83 -3.23 -0.91
N PHE A 137 9.84 -3.07 -1.77
CA PHE A 137 9.62 -2.57 -3.12
C PHE A 137 9.73 -3.70 -4.12
N TRP A 138 8.82 -3.67 -5.09
CA TRP A 138 8.95 -4.35 -6.34
C TRP A 138 9.25 -3.33 -7.43
N ILE A 139 10.35 -3.51 -8.13
CA ILE A 139 10.84 -2.61 -9.18
C ILE A 139 10.68 -3.34 -10.51
N TYR A 140 10.00 -2.70 -11.46
CA TYR A 140 9.67 -3.26 -12.76
C TYR A 140 10.18 -2.32 -13.86
N PRO A 141 11.24 -2.70 -14.61
CA PRO A 141 11.68 -1.93 -15.76
C PRO A 141 10.55 -1.80 -16.80
N LEU A 142 10.27 -0.59 -17.27
CA LEU A 142 9.26 -0.37 -18.30
C LEU A 142 9.88 -0.49 -19.70
N ARG A 143 9.19 -1.17 -20.61
CA ARG A 143 9.56 -1.33 -22.02
C ARG A 143 9.15 -0.10 -22.83
N LEU A 144 9.83 1.01 -22.57
CA LEU A 144 9.65 2.29 -23.27
C LEU A 144 10.86 2.59 -24.14
N SER A 145 10.61 3.22 -25.28
CA SER A 145 11.64 3.84 -26.12
C SER A 145 12.24 5.08 -25.44
N ARG A 146 13.36 5.57 -25.99
CA ARG A 146 13.99 6.81 -25.52
C ARG A 146 13.09 8.01 -25.78
N GLU A 147 12.36 7.99 -26.88
CA GLU A 147 11.44 9.04 -27.30
C GLU A 147 10.24 9.15 -26.35
N GLU A 148 9.67 8.02 -25.95
CA GLU A 148 8.62 7.92 -24.92
C GLU A 148 9.15 8.31 -23.55
N THR A 149 10.35 7.87 -23.17
CA THR A 149 10.97 8.27 -21.89
C THR A 149 11.14 9.79 -21.81
N ARG A 150 11.64 10.42 -22.87
CA ARG A 150 11.74 11.89 -22.97
C ARG A 150 10.38 12.56 -22.93
N ALA A 151 9.38 11.97 -23.59
CA ALA A 151 7.99 12.44 -23.57
C ALA A 151 7.44 12.51 -22.14
N LEU A 152 7.68 11.46 -21.34
CA LEU A 152 7.24 11.40 -19.94
C LEU A 152 7.94 12.47 -19.09
N VAL A 153 9.24 12.72 -19.29
CA VAL A 153 9.95 13.80 -18.58
C VAL A 153 9.35 15.17 -18.91
N ASP A 154 9.04 15.41 -20.18
CA ASP A 154 8.37 16.65 -20.62
C ASP A 154 6.95 16.75 -20.07
N HIS A 155 6.21 15.65 -20.05
CA HIS A 155 4.86 15.62 -19.52
C HIS A 155 4.83 15.87 -18.00
N ALA A 156 5.76 15.26 -17.25
CA ALA A 156 5.92 15.51 -15.81
C ALA A 156 6.17 17.00 -15.53
N TRP A 157 6.94 17.68 -16.39
CA TRP A 157 7.14 19.12 -16.29
C TRP A 157 5.82 19.88 -16.43
N GLU A 158 4.94 19.52 -17.36
CA GLU A 158 3.64 20.17 -17.53
C GLU A 158 2.72 20.04 -16.31
N LEU A 159 2.83 18.91 -15.59
CA LEU A 159 1.92 18.54 -14.50
C LEU A 159 2.31 19.11 -13.14
N ARG A 160 3.50 19.71 -13.00
CA ARG A 160 4.05 20.19 -11.72
C ARG A 160 3.16 21.18 -10.94
N GLU A 161 2.33 21.94 -11.65
CA GLU A 161 1.42 22.95 -11.09
C GLU A 161 -0.05 22.51 -11.18
N ALA A 162 -0.32 21.35 -11.78
CA ALA A 162 -1.67 20.85 -11.96
C ALA A 162 -2.21 20.24 -10.65
N ARG A 163 -3.51 20.44 -10.43
CA ARG A 163 -4.25 19.87 -9.30
C ARG A 163 -5.39 19.01 -9.83
N PHE A 164 -5.65 17.92 -9.13
CA PHE A 164 -6.60 16.90 -9.52
C PHE A 164 -7.44 16.47 -8.32
N ASP A 165 -8.60 15.88 -8.55
CA ASP A 165 -9.35 15.24 -7.48
C ASP A 165 -8.69 13.89 -7.13
N TYR A 166 -8.41 13.68 -5.84
CA TYR A 166 -7.82 12.44 -5.34
C TYR A 166 -8.87 11.58 -4.64
N PHE A 167 -9.18 10.43 -5.25
CA PHE A 167 -10.07 9.42 -4.67
C PHE A 167 -9.24 8.22 -4.25
N PHE A 168 -9.39 7.73 -3.02
CA PHE A 168 -8.56 6.63 -2.50
C PHE A 168 -8.68 5.35 -3.34
N LEU A 169 -9.82 5.15 -3.98
CA LEU A 169 -10.18 3.87 -4.60
C LEU A 169 -10.11 3.87 -6.12
N SER A 170 -10.41 4.98 -6.77
CA SER A 170 -10.49 5.06 -8.22
C SER A 170 -9.32 5.88 -8.75
N LYS A 171 -9.41 7.21 -8.68
CA LYS A 171 -8.39 8.14 -9.15
C LYS A 171 -7.32 8.36 -8.07
N ASN A 172 -6.61 7.30 -7.72
CA ASN A 172 -5.50 7.30 -6.76
C ASN A 172 -4.14 7.32 -7.49
N CYS A 173 -3.05 7.18 -6.73
CA CYS A 173 -1.68 7.10 -7.23
C CYS A 173 -1.48 6.18 -8.44
N SER A 174 -2.10 4.99 -8.42
CA SER A 174 -1.91 3.98 -9.45
C SER A 174 -2.69 4.27 -10.70
N TRP A 175 -3.92 4.78 -10.57
CA TRP A 175 -4.72 5.18 -11.72
C TRP A 175 -4.07 6.33 -12.49
N TYR A 176 -3.63 7.38 -11.78
CA TYR A 176 -2.95 8.51 -12.42
C TYR A 176 -1.58 8.14 -12.99
N LEU A 177 -0.93 7.09 -12.48
CA LEU A 177 0.26 6.54 -13.11
C LEU A 177 -0.08 5.87 -14.45
N LEU A 178 -1.16 5.10 -14.52
CA LEU A 178 -1.63 4.52 -15.79
C LEU A 178 -1.98 5.61 -16.80
N ASP A 179 -2.74 6.63 -16.39
CA ASP A 179 -3.09 7.80 -17.20
C ASP A 179 -1.83 8.53 -17.71
N PHE A 180 -0.82 8.69 -16.83
CA PHE A 180 0.46 9.28 -17.18
C PHE A 180 1.25 8.45 -18.20
N LEU A 181 1.17 7.11 -18.15
CA LEU A 181 1.78 6.23 -19.15
C LEU A 181 1.00 6.23 -20.48
N GLU A 182 -0.33 6.31 -20.43
CA GLU A 182 -1.17 6.45 -21.63
C GLU A 182 -0.87 7.73 -22.41
N ALA A 183 -0.41 8.78 -21.73
CA ALA A 183 -0.02 10.02 -22.38
C ALA A 183 1.00 9.81 -23.51
N VAL A 184 1.82 8.74 -23.46
CA VAL A 184 2.82 8.41 -24.50
C VAL A 184 2.48 7.15 -25.29
N ARG A 185 1.51 6.37 -24.82
CA ARG A 185 1.02 5.12 -25.43
C ARG A 185 -0.51 5.04 -25.36
N PRO A 186 -1.25 5.92 -26.06
CA PRO A 186 -2.70 6.05 -25.91
C PRO A 186 -3.46 4.80 -26.35
N ASP A 187 -2.91 4.01 -27.29
CA ASP A 187 -3.54 2.81 -27.81
C ASP A 187 -3.73 1.70 -26.77
N LEU A 188 -3.07 1.78 -25.61
CA LEU A 188 -3.14 0.76 -24.57
C LEU A 188 -4.42 0.79 -23.75
N SER A 189 -5.09 1.95 -23.62
CA SER A 189 -6.34 2.10 -22.85
C SER A 189 -6.30 1.41 -21.46
N LEU A 190 -5.16 1.50 -20.77
CA LEU A 190 -4.89 1.06 -19.40
C LEU A 190 -5.93 1.56 -18.39
N THR A 191 -6.29 2.85 -18.40
CA THR A 191 -7.21 3.43 -17.41
C THR A 191 -8.65 2.95 -17.59
N ALA A 192 -9.04 2.61 -18.83
CA ALA A 192 -10.35 2.06 -19.16
C ALA A 192 -10.62 0.70 -18.48
N ARG A 193 -9.57 -0.01 -18.03
CA ARG A 193 -9.68 -1.26 -17.26
C ARG A 193 -10.14 -1.06 -15.82
N PHE A 194 -10.15 0.17 -15.32
CA PHE A 194 -10.44 0.50 -13.93
C PHE A 194 -11.60 1.53 -13.82
N PRO A 195 -12.82 1.19 -14.29
CA PRO A 195 -13.95 2.12 -14.32
C PRO A 195 -14.48 2.50 -12.94
N ALA A 196 -14.11 1.75 -11.90
CA ALA A 196 -14.67 1.91 -10.57
C ALA A 196 -13.59 1.92 -9.48
N TRP A 197 -12.62 1.01 -9.52
CA TRP A 197 -11.59 0.85 -8.49
C TRP A 197 -10.25 0.54 -9.17
N ALA A 198 -9.16 1.16 -8.74
CA ALA A 198 -7.81 0.97 -9.22
C ALA A 198 -6.90 0.56 -8.06
N ILE A 199 -6.83 -0.74 -7.81
CA ILE A 199 -5.95 -1.29 -6.77
C ILE A 199 -4.53 -1.38 -7.34
N PRO A 200 -3.51 -0.90 -6.62
CA PRO A 200 -2.13 -0.90 -7.11
C PRO A 200 -1.64 -2.24 -7.68
N SER A 201 -1.84 -3.36 -6.99
CA SER A 201 -1.44 -4.69 -7.48
C SER A 201 -2.13 -5.07 -8.80
N ASP A 202 -3.40 -4.70 -8.98
CA ASP A 202 -4.12 -4.95 -10.23
C ASP A 202 -3.63 -4.07 -11.37
N THR A 203 -3.22 -2.82 -11.09
CA THR A 203 -2.63 -1.95 -12.12
C THR A 203 -1.27 -2.47 -12.60
N VAL A 204 -0.44 -3.02 -11.69
CA VAL A 204 0.82 -3.69 -12.06
C VAL A 204 0.52 -4.91 -12.93
N ARG A 205 -0.51 -5.71 -12.56
CA ARG A 205 -0.95 -6.86 -13.36
C ARG A 205 -1.35 -6.46 -14.78
N VAL A 206 -2.11 -5.37 -14.95
CA VAL A 206 -2.49 -4.87 -16.28
C VAL A 206 -1.26 -4.47 -17.11
N LEU A 207 -0.23 -3.90 -16.48
CA LEU A 207 1.04 -3.61 -17.16
C LEU A 207 1.82 -4.89 -17.52
N GLU A 208 1.77 -5.95 -16.72
CA GLU A 208 2.30 -7.29 -17.05
C GLU A 208 1.56 -7.90 -18.24
N GLU A 209 0.22 -7.90 -18.20
CA GLU A 209 -0.65 -8.41 -19.27
C GLU A 209 -0.46 -7.63 -20.59
N ALA A 210 -0.22 -6.32 -20.53
CA ALA A 210 0.12 -5.48 -21.68
C ALA A 210 1.56 -5.66 -22.19
N GLY A 211 2.37 -6.48 -21.52
CA GLY A 211 3.77 -6.72 -21.86
C GLY A 211 4.67 -5.49 -21.68
N LEU A 212 4.27 -4.53 -20.84
CA LEU A 212 5.01 -3.28 -20.62
C LEU A 212 6.11 -3.39 -19.56
N ILE A 213 6.07 -4.38 -18.68
CA ILE A 213 7.09 -4.58 -17.64
C ILE A 213 8.11 -5.66 -18.04
N GLY A 214 9.35 -5.45 -17.63
CA GLY A 214 10.48 -6.37 -17.79
C GLY A 214 10.67 -7.28 -16.57
N GLU A 215 11.91 -7.75 -16.40
CA GLU A 215 12.29 -8.58 -15.25
C GLU A 215 12.22 -7.76 -13.95
N ARG A 216 11.48 -8.27 -12.98
CA ARG A 216 11.24 -7.59 -11.71
C ARG A 216 12.39 -7.79 -10.73
N GLU A 217 12.63 -6.80 -9.90
CA GLU A 217 13.56 -6.85 -8.78
C GLU A 217 12.81 -6.58 -7.48
N ARG A 218 13.08 -7.37 -6.43
CA ARG A 218 12.60 -7.09 -5.08
C ARG A 218 13.69 -6.39 -4.28
N ARG A 219 13.33 -5.28 -3.64
CA ARG A 219 14.11 -4.66 -2.58
C ARG A 219 13.43 -4.94 -1.24
N PRO A 220 13.94 -5.87 -0.41
CA PRO A 220 13.33 -6.20 0.86
C PRO A 220 13.30 -5.01 1.82
N SER A 221 12.29 -4.98 2.68
CA SER A 221 12.09 -4.03 3.77
C SER A 221 13.17 -4.12 4.83
N ARG A 222 13.28 -3.08 5.67
CA ARG A 222 14.09 -3.15 6.88
C ARG A 222 13.63 -4.27 7.82
N ALA A 223 12.31 -4.51 7.94
CA ALA A 223 11.77 -5.61 8.74
C ALA A 223 12.27 -6.98 8.27
N PHE A 224 12.33 -7.23 6.96
CA PHE A 224 12.88 -8.48 6.43
C PHE A 224 14.32 -8.76 6.91
N TRP A 225 15.19 -7.75 6.87
CA TRP A 225 16.58 -7.89 7.32
C TRP A 225 16.68 -8.10 8.82
N VAL A 226 15.88 -7.38 9.61
CA VAL A 226 15.79 -7.56 11.07
C VAL A 226 15.35 -8.99 11.41
N GLU A 227 14.28 -9.48 10.78
CA GLU A 227 13.73 -10.81 11.02
C GLU A 227 14.75 -11.91 10.69
N ASN A 228 15.33 -11.88 9.50
CA ASN A 228 16.24 -12.92 9.04
C ASN A 228 17.57 -12.94 9.82
N ARG A 229 18.12 -11.77 10.17
CA ARG A 229 19.35 -11.72 10.97
C ARG A 229 19.12 -12.11 12.42
N ARG A 230 17.98 -11.70 13.01
CA ARG A 230 17.61 -12.14 14.36
C ARG A 230 17.40 -13.66 14.44
N ALA A 231 16.86 -14.28 13.39
CA ALA A 231 16.66 -15.73 13.33
C ALA A 231 17.97 -16.53 13.42
N LEU A 232 19.11 -15.94 13.07
CA LEU A 232 20.43 -16.56 13.19
C LEU A 232 20.98 -16.56 14.62
N LEU A 233 20.45 -15.70 15.50
CA LEU A 233 20.97 -15.46 16.84
C LEU A 233 20.27 -16.34 17.87
N ASP A 234 21.04 -16.85 18.82
CA ASP A 234 20.51 -17.42 20.05
C ASP A 234 20.04 -16.32 21.02
N GLU A 235 19.55 -16.72 22.19
CA GLU A 235 18.96 -15.78 23.15
C GLU A 235 19.97 -14.80 23.76
N GLU A 236 21.22 -15.23 24.01
CA GLU A 236 22.24 -14.35 24.58
C GLU A 236 22.78 -13.38 23.52
N GLU A 237 22.96 -13.87 22.30
CA GLU A 237 23.35 -13.04 21.16
C GLU A 237 22.29 -12.01 20.79
N ARG A 238 21.00 -12.34 20.92
CA ARG A 238 19.91 -11.37 20.76
C ARG A 238 20.01 -10.25 21.78
N LYS A 239 20.24 -10.57 23.05
CA LYS A 239 20.44 -9.55 24.10
C LYS A 239 21.65 -8.66 23.80
N LEU A 240 22.76 -9.25 23.33
CA LEU A 240 23.92 -8.50 22.88
C LEU A 240 23.57 -7.56 21.72
N ALA A 241 22.88 -8.06 20.70
CA ALA A 241 22.47 -7.26 19.55
C ALA A 241 21.53 -6.10 19.94
N GLU A 242 20.59 -6.34 20.87
CA GLU A 242 19.72 -5.30 21.41
C GLU A 242 20.50 -4.21 22.16
N ALA A 243 21.46 -4.60 23.00
CA ALA A 243 22.33 -3.69 23.74
C ALA A 243 23.21 -2.86 22.80
N TRP A 244 23.80 -3.49 21.78
CA TRP A 244 24.53 -2.79 20.71
C TRP A 244 23.61 -1.81 19.95
N ALA A 245 22.39 -2.21 19.60
CA ALA A 245 21.42 -1.34 18.95
C ALA A 245 20.96 -0.15 19.81
N LYS A 246 21.12 -0.24 21.14
CA LYS A 246 20.91 0.85 22.11
C LYS A 246 22.15 1.73 22.32
N GLY A 247 23.30 1.36 21.75
CA GLY A 247 24.57 2.08 21.88
C GLY A 247 25.36 1.72 23.14
N GLU A 248 25.03 0.62 23.82
CA GLU A 248 25.69 0.18 25.06
C GLU A 248 27.06 -0.46 24.80
N ASN A 249 27.30 -0.93 23.56
CA ASN A 249 28.56 -1.52 23.08
C ASN A 249 29.18 -2.58 24.02
N PRO A 250 28.42 -3.62 24.44
CA PRO A 250 28.94 -4.65 25.33
C PRO A 250 30.06 -5.47 24.67
N SER A 251 30.92 -6.07 25.48
CA SER A 251 32.00 -6.93 24.99
C SER A 251 31.45 -8.11 24.18
N LEU A 252 32.03 -8.33 23.00
CA LEU A 252 31.78 -9.50 22.15
C LEU A 252 32.90 -10.55 22.27
N ALA A 253 33.71 -10.47 23.34
CA ALA A 253 34.74 -11.44 23.62
C ALA A 253 34.13 -12.84 23.85
N GLY A 254 34.82 -13.88 23.40
CA GLY A 254 34.34 -15.27 23.48
C GLY A 254 33.49 -15.72 22.29
N LEU A 255 32.89 -14.81 21.52
CA LEU A 255 32.26 -15.15 20.25
C LEU A 255 33.31 -15.37 19.14
N SER A 256 33.03 -16.30 18.24
CA SER A 256 33.80 -16.43 17.00
C SER A 256 33.58 -15.21 16.10
N GLU A 257 34.50 -14.94 15.18
CA GLU A 257 34.39 -13.79 14.26
C GLU A 257 33.06 -13.79 13.48
N GLU A 258 32.58 -14.96 13.07
CA GLU A 258 31.30 -15.12 12.37
C GLU A 258 30.11 -14.77 13.26
N ARG A 259 30.11 -15.18 14.54
CA ARG A 259 29.04 -14.83 15.47
C ARG A 259 29.06 -13.36 15.85
N ARG A 260 30.25 -12.74 16.00
CA ARG A 260 30.36 -11.28 16.18
C ARG A 260 29.78 -10.54 15.00
N MET A 261 30.06 -10.99 13.77
CA MET A 261 29.49 -10.44 12.56
C MET A 261 27.96 -10.52 12.58
N ASP A 262 27.39 -11.71 12.84
CA ASP A 262 25.94 -11.93 12.89
C ASP A 262 25.26 -11.00 13.93
N VAL A 263 25.85 -10.86 15.13
CA VAL A 263 25.36 -9.98 16.20
C VAL A 263 25.39 -8.51 15.78
N LEU A 264 26.51 -8.03 15.23
CA LEU A 264 26.67 -6.62 14.82
C LEU A 264 25.77 -6.28 13.62
N ASP A 265 25.64 -7.20 12.66
CA ASP A 265 24.78 -7.05 11.49
C ASP A 265 23.29 -6.97 11.91
N ALA A 266 22.84 -7.82 12.84
CA ALA A 266 21.50 -7.75 13.42
C ALA A 266 21.29 -6.47 14.25
N ALA A 267 22.28 -6.08 15.06
CA ALA A 267 22.22 -4.85 15.86
C ALA A 267 22.10 -3.61 14.98
N TRP A 268 22.81 -3.57 13.86
CA TRP A 268 22.74 -2.46 12.92
C TRP A 268 21.34 -2.34 12.31
N ASP A 269 20.78 -3.43 11.78
CA ASP A 269 19.43 -3.42 11.22
C ASP A 269 18.36 -3.05 12.26
N PHE A 270 18.49 -3.57 13.48
CA PHE A 270 17.57 -3.25 14.56
C PHE A 270 17.69 -1.79 15.00
N SER A 271 18.90 -1.24 15.06
CA SER A 271 19.13 0.19 15.34
C SER A 271 18.45 1.08 14.28
N ARG A 272 18.59 0.73 12.99
CA ARG A 272 17.94 1.44 11.88
C ARG A 272 16.42 1.31 11.89
N PHE A 273 15.89 0.14 12.24
CA PHE A 273 14.46 -0.06 12.45
C PHE A 273 13.93 0.87 13.55
N ARG A 274 14.63 0.93 14.70
CA ARG A 274 14.26 1.82 15.81
C ARG A 274 14.30 3.29 15.41
N GLU A 275 15.32 3.71 14.67
CA GLU A 275 15.43 5.09 14.14
C GLU A 275 14.21 5.42 13.25
N GLY A 276 13.86 4.51 12.32
CA GLY A 276 12.70 4.67 11.44
C GLY A 276 11.36 4.76 12.18
N ARG A 277 11.27 4.15 13.36
CA ARG A 277 10.09 4.22 14.25
C ARG A 277 10.12 5.40 15.23
N GLY A 278 11.15 6.24 15.20
CA GLY A 278 11.35 7.35 16.15
C GLY A 278 11.70 6.88 17.57
N LEU A 279 12.16 5.64 17.74
CA LEU A 279 12.50 5.02 19.03
C LEU A 279 13.96 5.25 19.45
N SER A 280 14.77 5.89 18.60
CA SER A 280 16.17 6.24 18.85
C SER A 280 16.57 7.48 18.04
N ARG A 281 17.66 8.14 18.45
CA ARG A 281 18.24 9.26 17.71
C ARG A 281 19.12 8.74 16.54
N PRO A 282 19.16 9.45 15.40
CA PRO A 282 20.10 9.14 14.32
C PRO A 282 21.55 9.13 14.80
N GLY A 283 22.37 8.23 14.25
CA GLY A 283 23.82 8.17 14.49
C GLY A 283 24.27 7.37 15.71
N GLY A 284 23.35 6.65 16.38
CA GLY A 284 23.68 5.73 17.47
C GLY A 284 24.37 4.42 17.03
N ASP A 285 24.64 4.24 15.74
CA ASP A 285 25.22 3.03 15.16
C ASP A 285 26.73 3.11 14.89
N ALA A 286 27.39 4.23 15.24
CA ALA A 286 28.82 4.43 15.01
C ALA A 286 29.70 3.35 15.66
N GLY A 287 29.36 2.92 16.89
CA GLY A 287 30.06 1.83 17.57
C GLY A 287 29.92 0.50 16.83
N ILE A 288 28.70 0.21 16.34
CA ILE A 288 28.42 -1.00 15.56
C ILE A 288 29.26 -1.01 14.28
N LEU A 289 29.27 0.10 13.54
CA LEU A 289 30.03 0.24 12.30
C LEU A 289 31.55 0.14 12.55
N ALA A 290 32.05 0.73 13.63
CA ALA A 290 33.46 0.69 13.99
C ALA A 290 33.94 -0.74 14.33
N GLU A 291 33.16 -1.52 15.09
CA GLU A 291 33.50 -2.93 15.33
C GLU A 291 33.31 -3.78 14.09
N ARG A 292 32.24 -3.55 13.31
CA ARG A 292 31.95 -4.31 12.09
C ARG A 292 33.03 -4.13 11.03
N ALA A 293 33.63 -2.95 10.94
CA ALA A 293 34.74 -2.65 10.03
C ALA A 293 36.02 -3.45 10.33
N LYS A 294 36.20 -3.97 11.55
CA LYS A 294 37.34 -4.83 11.91
C LYS A 294 37.18 -6.26 11.35
N ILE A 295 35.96 -6.63 10.99
CA ILE A 295 35.62 -7.97 10.48
C ILE A 295 35.60 -7.93 8.95
N HIS A 296 36.62 -8.51 8.33
CA HIS A 296 36.80 -8.51 6.87
C HIS A 296 36.03 -9.66 6.19
N ARG A 297 34.74 -9.77 6.51
CA ARG A 297 33.81 -10.75 5.91
C ARG A 297 32.56 -10.07 5.34
N PRO A 298 32.07 -10.51 4.18
CA PRO A 298 30.80 -10.02 3.66
C PRO A 298 29.65 -10.43 4.58
N PRO A 299 28.58 -9.62 4.67
CA PRO A 299 27.39 -10.00 5.42
C PRO A 299 26.76 -11.25 4.79
N ARG A 300 25.99 -12.00 5.59
CA ARG A 300 25.19 -13.09 5.05
C ARG A 300 24.13 -12.57 4.08
N VAL A 301 23.94 -13.32 3.01
CA VAL A 301 22.88 -13.10 2.01
C VAL A 301 21.72 -14.03 2.35
N PHE A 302 20.50 -13.51 2.30
CA PHE A 302 19.28 -14.29 2.47
C PHE A 302 18.55 -14.38 1.13
N PRO A 303 17.83 -15.49 0.85
CA PRO A 303 16.92 -15.57 -0.29
C PRO A 303 15.91 -14.42 -0.22
N THR A 304 15.88 -13.60 -1.26
CA THR A 304 14.94 -12.47 -1.35
C THR A 304 13.75 -12.79 -2.24
N GLU A 305 13.63 -14.02 -2.73
CA GLU A 305 12.48 -14.47 -3.49
C GLU A 305 11.22 -14.39 -2.62
N ALA A 306 10.17 -13.79 -3.19
CA ALA A 306 8.84 -13.75 -2.61
C ALA A 306 7.85 -13.70 -3.77
N THR A 307 6.60 -14.08 -3.52
CA THR A 307 5.56 -13.91 -4.52
C THR A 307 5.15 -12.44 -4.57
N PRO A 308 5.25 -11.78 -5.74
CA PRO A 308 4.91 -10.37 -5.85
C PRO A 308 3.37 -10.20 -5.90
N PRO A 309 2.81 -9.07 -5.43
CA PRO A 309 1.36 -8.98 -5.22
C PRO A 309 0.54 -9.02 -6.51
N GLU A 310 1.11 -8.72 -7.68
CA GLU A 310 0.42 -8.89 -8.98
C GLU A 310 0.22 -10.38 -9.34
N ARG A 311 1.03 -11.29 -8.79
CA ARG A 311 0.92 -12.74 -8.98
C ARG A 311 0.17 -13.46 -7.86
N ALA A 312 -0.12 -12.76 -6.77
CA ALA A 312 -1.03 -13.22 -5.75
C ALA A 312 -2.46 -13.40 -6.31
N HIS A 313 -3.36 -13.95 -5.49
CA HIS A 313 -4.76 -14.07 -5.89
C HIS A 313 -5.35 -12.71 -6.30
N ARG A 314 -6.37 -12.75 -7.18
CA ARG A 314 -7.06 -11.55 -7.65
C ARG A 314 -7.83 -10.88 -6.50
N SER A 315 -7.96 -9.56 -6.57
CA SER A 315 -8.59 -8.71 -5.57
C SER A 315 -10.11 -8.90 -5.50
N ALA A 316 -10.75 -8.88 -6.67
CA ALA A 316 -12.19 -9.00 -6.81
C ALA A 316 -12.64 -10.46 -6.86
N ARG A 317 -13.75 -10.76 -6.17
CA ARG A 317 -14.36 -12.09 -6.13
C ARG A 317 -15.87 -11.99 -6.28
N LEU A 318 -16.41 -12.85 -7.14
CA LEU A 318 -17.84 -13.12 -7.25
C LEU A 318 -18.10 -14.54 -6.75
N GLY A 319 -19.13 -14.71 -5.92
CA GLY A 319 -19.53 -15.99 -5.36
C GLY A 319 -21.02 -16.21 -5.50
N LEU A 320 -21.41 -17.47 -5.69
CA LEU A 320 -22.79 -17.93 -5.60
C LEU A 320 -22.86 -19.00 -4.52
N ARG A 321 -23.83 -18.89 -3.62
CA ARG A 321 -24.12 -19.89 -2.58
C ARG A 321 -25.60 -20.24 -2.61
N SER A 322 -25.94 -21.43 -2.14
CA SER A 322 -27.33 -21.79 -1.81
C SER A 322 -27.40 -22.26 -0.36
N GLY A 323 -28.52 -22.04 0.30
CA GLY A 323 -28.70 -22.51 1.67
C GLY A 323 -30.16 -22.65 2.04
N MET A 324 -30.37 -23.26 3.22
CA MET A 324 -31.68 -23.36 3.84
C MET A 324 -31.70 -22.59 5.17
N ALA A 325 -32.76 -21.85 5.43
CA ALA A 325 -33.01 -21.16 6.69
C ALA A 325 -34.26 -21.73 7.35
N GLY A 326 -34.19 -21.99 8.66
CA GLY A 326 -35.36 -22.39 9.43
C GLY A 326 -36.38 -21.24 9.52
N GLU A 327 -37.66 -21.58 9.64
CA GLU A 327 -38.78 -20.61 9.67
C GLU A 327 -38.55 -19.50 10.72
N ARG A 328 -38.16 -19.88 11.94
CA ARG A 328 -37.84 -18.92 13.03
C ARG A 328 -36.64 -18.01 12.73
N THR A 329 -35.65 -18.47 11.96
CA THR A 329 -34.50 -17.64 11.57
C THR A 329 -34.93 -16.63 10.53
N GLN A 330 -35.81 -17.05 9.63
CA GLN A 330 -36.30 -16.25 8.52
C GLN A 330 -37.16 -15.06 8.97
N GLU A 331 -37.98 -15.26 9.99
CA GLU A 331 -38.79 -14.18 10.59
C GLU A 331 -37.94 -13.18 11.39
N ARG A 332 -36.81 -13.62 11.95
CA ARG A 332 -35.95 -12.79 12.82
C ARG A 332 -34.88 -12.00 12.09
N ILE A 333 -34.61 -12.29 10.82
CA ILE A 333 -33.64 -11.56 10.01
C ILE A 333 -34.38 -10.67 9.03
N SER A 334 -34.24 -9.38 9.28
CA SER A 334 -35.00 -8.38 8.57
C SER A 334 -34.52 -8.25 7.12
N GLY A 335 -35.46 -8.33 6.16
CA GLY A 335 -35.14 -8.12 4.75
C GLY A 335 -34.67 -9.35 4.00
N TRP A 336 -34.52 -10.51 4.65
CA TRP A 336 -34.33 -11.76 3.92
C TRP A 336 -35.58 -12.11 3.10
N PRO A 337 -35.41 -12.72 1.90
CA PRO A 337 -36.52 -13.29 1.17
C PRO A 337 -37.21 -14.39 1.99
N ARG A 338 -38.50 -14.60 1.72
CA ARG A 338 -39.31 -15.69 2.27
C ARG A 338 -38.88 -17.05 1.68
N GLY A 339 -39.38 -18.14 2.24
CA GLY A 339 -39.16 -19.51 1.74
C GLY A 339 -37.88 -20.16 2.28
N LYS A 340 -37.95 -21.45 2.66
CA LYS A 340 -36.85 -22.13 3.37
C LYS A 340 -35.53 -22.15 2.61
N THR A 341 -35.56 -22.07 1.28
CA THR A 341 -34.39 -22.08 0.40
C THR A 341 -34.05 -20.68 -0.09
N PHE A 342 -32.76 -20.36 -0.17
CA PHE A 342 -32.29 -19.12 -0.76
C PHE A 342 -31.01 -19.36 -1.57
N PHE A 343 -30.79 -18.51 -2.58
CA PHE A 343 -29.51 -18.30 -3.22
C PHE A 343 -28.87 -17.03 -2.64
N GLN A 344 -27.55 -16.96 -2.62
CA GLN A 344 -26.80 -15.79 -2.18
C GLN A 344 -25.76 -15.45 -3.23
N ILE A 345 -25.75 -14.19 -3.66
CA ILE A 345 -24.72 -13.62 -4.52
C ILE A 345 -23.80 -12.81 -3.62
N ASP A 346 -22.52 -13.16 -3.61
CA ASP A 346 -21.46 -12.49 -2.88
C ASP A 346 -20.56 -11.74 -3.87
N TYR A 347 -20.30 -10.47 -3.60
CA TYR A 347 -19.32 -9.68 -4.32
C TYR A 347 -18.33 -9.09 -3.31
N ARG A 348 -17.04 -9.30 -3.53
CA ARG A 348 -15.95 -8.62 -2.84
C ARG A 348 -15.14 -7.83 -3.86
N GLY A 349 -15.02 -6.52 -3.69
CA GLY A 349 -14.29 -5.66 -4.62
C GLY A 349 -12.79 -5.59 -4.36
N SER A 350 -12.35 -5.81 -3.13
CA SER A 350 -10.94 -5.74 -2.74
C SER A 350 -10.73 -6.41 -1.38
N LEU A 351 -9.51 -6.54 -0.89
CA LEU A 351 -8.35 -7.06 -1.62
C LEU A 351 -8.24 -8.55 -1.25
N HIS A 352 -8.27 -8.84 0.05
CA HIS A 352 -8.00 -10.15 0.61
C HIS A 352 -8.67 -10.30 1.98
N ASP A 353 -9.25 -11.46 2.26
CA ASP A 353 -9.65 -11.87 3.61
C ASP A 353 -8.88 -13.08 4.17
N LEU A 354 -9.05 -13.37 5.46
CA LEU A 354 -8.33 -14.47 6.11
C LEU A 354 -8.55 -15.87 5.48
N THR A 355 -9.47 -16.02 4.52
CA THR A 355 -9.75 -17.28 3.83
C THR A 355 -9.10 -17.41 2.46
N ASP A 356 -8.55 -16.34 1.88
CA ASP A 356 -7.73 -16.47 0.68
C ASP A 356 -6.27 -16.76 1.03
N ASP A 357 -5.51 -17.21 0.03
CA ASP A 357 -4.08 -17.53 0.17
C ASP A 357 -3.25 -16.30 0.60
N PRO A 358 -2.58 -16.30 1.76
CA PRO A 358 -1.77 -15.17 2.27
C PRO A 358 -0.62 -14.75 1.33
N GLU A 359 -0.23 -15.60 0.39
CA GLU A 359 0.94 -15.39 -0.44
C GLU A 359 0.86 -14.09 -1.28
N GLY A 360 1.90 -13.25 -1.16
CA GLY A 360 2.01 -11.97 -1.86
C GLY A 360 1.24 -10.80 -1.24
N TYR A 361 0.56 -10.99 -0.11
CA TYR A 361 -0.05 -9.93 0.70
C TYR A 361 0.55 -9.89 2.11
N GLU A 362 0.21 -8.85 2.89
CA GLU A 362 0.65 -8.77 4.29
C GLU A 362 0.04 -9.96 5.06
N PRO A 363 0.86 -10.84 5.64
CA PRO A 363 0.36 -12.04 6.30
C PRO A 363 -0.49 -11.68 7.52
N HIS A 364 -1.42 -12.59 7.86
CA HIS A 364 -2.24 -12.49 9.08
C HIS A 364 -3.10 -11.22 9.09
N SER A 365 -3.60 -10.84 7.93
CA SER A 365 -4.39 -9.66 7.76
C SER A 365 -5.57 -9.84 6.83
N GLU A 366 -6.51 -8.92 6.95
CA GLU A 366 -7.65 -8.76 6.06
C GLU A 366 -7.75 -7.28 5.74
N LEU A 367 -7.92 -6.99 4.45
CA LEU A 367 -8.22 -5.67 3.96
C LEU A 367 -9.28 -5.84 2.89
N VAL A 368 -10.52 -5.55 3.24
CA VAL A 368 -11.66 -5.68 2.36
C VAL A 368 -12.38 -4.37 2.24
N MET A 369 -12.64 -3.95 1.03
CA MET A 369 -13.50 -2.80 0.76
C MET A 369 -14.47 -3.14 -0.37
N GLY A 370 -15.75 -2.84 -0.12
CA GLY A 370 -16.86 -3.31 -0.93
C GLY A 370 -17.10 -4.82 -0.78
N ASP A 371 -17.77 -5.24 0.29
CA ASP A 371 -18.30 -6.62 0.45
C ASP A 371 -19.84 -6.55 0.44
N LEU A 372 -20.44 -7.00 -0.65
CA LEU A 372 -21.87 -7.01 -0.87
C LEU A 372 -22.40 -8.44 -0.89
N ARG A 373 -23.41 -8.73 -0.09
CA ARG A 373 -24.08 -10.04 -0.04
C ARG A 373 -25.57 -9.86 -0.18
N LEU A 374 -26.09 -10.37 -1.29
CA LEU A 374 -27.51 -10.32 -1.62
C LEU A 374 -28.08 -11.72 -1.55
N ARG A 375 -29.25 -11.87 -0.94
CA ARG A 375 -29.99 -13.12 -0.88
C ARG A 375 -31.21 -13.05 -1.79
N VAL A 376 -31.40 -14.09 -2.57
CA VAL A 376 -32.50 -14.24 -3.52
C VAL A 376 -33.32 -15.47 -3.10
N GLY A 377 -34.62 -15.31 -2.99
CA GLY A 377 -35.53 -16.39 -2.59
C GLY A 377 -36.98 -16.03 -2.90
N GLU A 378 -37.91 -16.69 -2.22
CA GLU A 378 -39.32 -16.41 -2.41
C GLU A 378 -39.63 -14.97 -1.95
N GLY A 379 -40.38 -14.20 -2.74
CA GLY A 379 -40.72 -12.82 -2.36
C GLY A 379 -39.59 -11.78 -2.53
N GLY A 380 -38.48 -12.12 -3.20
CA GLY A 380 -37.58 -11.15 -3.84
C GLY A 380 -36.11 -11.23 -3.44
N VAL A 381 -35.45 -10.07 -3.45
CA VAL A 381 -34.03 -9.90 -3.12
C VAL A 381 -33.89 -9.14 -1.81
N GLY A 382 -33.03 -9.64 -0.94
CA GLY A 382 -32.70 -9.05 0.36
C GLY A 382 -31.21 -8.72 0.48
N LEU A 383 -30.90 -7.58 1.08
CA LEU A 383 -29.52 -7.27 1.47
C LEU A 383 -29.18 -7.99 2.77
N ASP A 384 -28.16 -8.85 2.75
CA ASP A 384 -27.63 -9.47 3.98
C ASP A 384 -26.51 -8.62 4.59
N ARG A 385 -25.60 -8.12 3.75
CA ARG A 385 -24.41 -7.35 4.17
C ARG A 385 -23.94 -6.42 3.05
N ALA A 386 -23.54 -5.22 3.43
CA ALA A 386 -22.83 -4.26 2.59
C ALA A 386 -21.74 -3.58 3.43
N ASP A 387 -20.52 -4.11 3.43
CA ASP A 387 -19.41 -3.41 4.06
C ASP A 387 -18.74 -2.47 3.08
N VAL A 388 -18.58 -1.23 3.54
CA VAL A 388 -17.74 -0.26 2.87
C VAL A 388 -16.30 -0.68 3.10
N LEU A 389 -15.85 -0.82 4.35
CA LEU A 389 -14.47 -1.13 4.70
C LEU A 389 -14.43 -2.12 5.86
N ARG A 390 -13.51 -3.08 5.78
CA ARG A 390 -13.27 -4.07 6.82
C ARG A 390 -11.78 -4.41 6.87
N ILE A 391 -11.19 -4.27 8.04
CA ILE A 391 -9.75 -4.41 8.28
C ILE A 391 -9.56 -5.29 9.51
N LEU A 392 -8.63 -6.22 9.41
CA LEU A 392 -8.13 -7.00 10.54
C LEU A 392 -6.62 -7.13 10.40
N SER A 393 -5.89 -6.85 11.47
CA SER A 393 -4.47 -7.13 11.60
C SER A 393 -4.25 -7.94 12.86
N ILE A 394 -3.80 -9.18 12.70
CA ILE A 394 -3.49 -10.12 13.79
C ILE A 394 -2.03 -10.58 13.69
N ALA A 395 -1.15 -9.67 13.27
CA ALA A 395 0.29 -9.91 13.26
C ALA A 395 0.77 -10.19 14.70
N PRO A 396 1.50 -11.30 14.92
CA PRO A 396 1.92 -11.71 16.26
C PRO A 396 2.88 -10.70 16.88
N GLN A 397 2.89 -10.64 18.21
CA GLN A 397 3.86 -9.84 18.94
C GLN A 397 5.29 -10.32 18.72
N ASP A 398 6.19 -9.35 18.63
CA ASP A 398 7.61 -9.55 18.48
C ASP A 398 8.36 -8.56 19.38
N SER A 399 9.41 -9.02 20.07
CA SER A 399 10.15 -8.19 21.03
C SER A 399 10.98 -7.09 20.37
N TRP A 400 11.45 -7.31 19.14
CA TRP A 400 12.21 -6.30 18.38
C TRP A 400 11.25 -5.40 17.59
N MET A 401 10.16 -5.95 17.06
CA MET A 401 9.20 -5.23 16.24
C MET A 401 7.80 -5.36 16.85
N PRO A 402 7.48 -4.62 17.93
CA PRO A 402 6.16 -4.72 18.55
C PRO A 402 5.05 -4.34 17.55
N ARG A 403 4.14 -5.29 17.31
CA ARG A 403 2.96 -5.12 16.46
C ARG A 403 1.70 -5.10 17.32
N VAL A 404 0.85 -4.10 17.09
CA VAL A 404 -0.47 -4.00 17.73
C VAL A 404 -1.48 -4.69 16.83
N ALA A 405 -2.25 -5.62 17.38
CA ALA A 405 -3.36 -6.21 16.65
C ALA A 405 -4.55 -5.23 16.71
N TRP A 406 -5.26 -5.07 15.61
CA TRP A 406 -6.41 -4.18 15.57
C TRP A 406 -7.41 -4.60 14.50
N ASN A 407 -8.64 -4.11 14.64
CA ASN A 407 -9.70 -4.31 13.67
C ASN A 407 -10.53 -3.05 13.49
N PHE A 408 -11.08 -2.90 12.29
CA PHE A 408 -12.03 -1.84 11.96
C PHE A 408 -13.07 -2.38 10.98
N THR A 409 -14.33 -2.00 11.14
CA THR A 409 -15.38 -2.31 10.16
C THR A 409 -16.34 -1.13 10.05
N LEU A 410 -16.68 -0.76 8.83
CA LEU A 410 -17.70 0.22 8.49
C LEU A 410 -18.62 -0.38 7.43
N GLY A 411 -19.91 -0.45 7.70
CA GLY A 411 -20.85 -1.06 6.76
C GLY A 411 -22.29 -1.06 7.23
N ALA A 412 -23.08 -1.92 6.60
CA ALA A 412 -24.45 -2.23 6.96
C ALA A 412 -24.71 -3.73 6.85
N ARG A 413 -25.67 -4.23 7.62
CA ARG A 413 -26.16 -5.61 7.54
C ARG A 413 -27.66 -5.68 7.78
N ALA A 414 -28.29 -6.76 7.35
CA ALA A 414 -29.65 -7.08 7.75
C ALA A 414 -29.75 -7.08 9.28
N ALA A 415 -30.70 -6.33 9.84
CA ALA A 415 -30.96 -6.34 11.27
C ALA A 415 -31.31 -7.76 11.72
N ARG A 416 -30.66 -8.22 12.79
CA ARG A 416 -30.90 -9.54 13.37
C ARG A 416 -31.55 -9.36 14.73
N TRP A 417 -32.54 -10.20 15.05
CA TRP A 417 -33.13 -10.29 16.38
C TRP A 417 -33.94 -9.07 16.83
N MET A 418 -34.54 -8.33 15.89
CA MET A 418 -35.37 -7.16 16.19
C MET A 418 -36.72 -7.28 15.48
N ASP A 419 -37.80 -6.88 16.16
CA ASP A 419 -39.19 -6.92 15.68
C ASP A 419 -39.45 -5.83 14.63
N CYS A 420 -38.70 -5.82 13.54
CA CYS A 420 -38.89 -4.87 12.46
C CYS A 420 -38.70 -5.54 11.11
N GLY A 421 -39.58 -5.22 10.15
CA GLY A 421 -39.57 -5.76 8.79
C GLY A 421 -38.70 -4.92 7.85
N ARG A 422 -37.77 -5.57 7.13
CA ARG A 422 -36.80 -4.98 6.18
C ARG A 422 -35.92 -3.83 6.70
N CYS A 423 -35.39 -3.95 7.90
CA CYS A 423 -34.45 -3.01 8.50
C CYS A 423 -32.99 -3.36 8.22
N LEU A 424 -32.20 -2.32 8.02
CA LEU A 424 -30.75 -2.39 8.02
C LEU A 424 -30.19 -1.85 9.34
N GLU A 425 -29.14 -2.51 9.78
CA GLU A 425 -28.27 -2.06 10.85
C GLU A 425 -26.99 -1.51 10.21
N TYR A 426 -26.79 -0.20 10.31
CA TYR A 426 -25.51 0.45 10.03
C TYR A 426 -24.55 0.18 11.18
N ARG A 427 -23.29 -0.08 10.86
CA ARG A 427 -22.31 -0.55 11.82
C ARG A 427 -20.95 0.12 11.66
N LEU A 428 -20.39 0.49 12.81
CA LEU A 428 -19.00 0.84 12.99
C LEU A 428 -18.43 -0.05 14.10
N ASP A 429 -17.39 -0.81 13.82
CA ASP A 429 -16.63 -1.60 14.78
C ASP A 429 -15.19 -1.11 14.79
N ALA A 430 -14.61 -0.99 15.98
CA ALA A 430 -13.18 -0.74 16.14
C ALA A 430 -12.67 -1.55 17.34
N GLY A 431 -11.47 -2.10 17.21
CA GLY A 431 -10.84 -2.84 18.30
C GLY A 431 -9.33 -2.77 18.24
N VAL A 432 -8.71 -2.82 19.42
CA VAL A 432 -7.26 -2.85 19.60
C VAL A 432 -6.90 -3.97 20.56
N GLY A 433 -5.76 -4.61 20.35
CA GLY A 433 -5.43 -5.81 21.07
C GLY A 433 -4.06 -6.38 20.73
N GLN A 434 -3.91 -7.67 20.98
CA GLN A 434 -2.67 -8.41 20.81
C GLN A 434 -2.95 -9.75 20.12
N ALA A 435 -1.94 -10.22 19.39
CA ALA A 435 -1.92 -11.56 18.82
C ALA A 435 -0.63 -12.27 19.23
N LEU A 436 -0.73 -13.56 19.50
CA LEU A 436 0.38 -14.43 19.86
C LEU A 436 0.47 -15.57 18.86
N SER A 437 1.69 -15.93 18.49
CA SER A 437 1.97 -17.11 17.69
C SER A 437 2.29 -18.29 18.61
N LEU A 438 1.62 -19.41 18.40
CA LEU A 438 1.79 -20.68 19.10
C LEU A 438 2.17 -21.75 18.09
N VAL A 439 2.98 -22.73 18.51
CA VAL A 439 3.39 -23.90 17.73
C VAL A 439 3.97 -23.54 16.35
N ARG A 440 5.23 -23.07 16.32
CA ARG A 440 5.98 -22.77 15.07
C ARG A 440 5.15 -21.97 14.05
N ASP A 441 4.48 -20.91 14.52
CA ASP A 441 3.62 -20.00 13.75
C ASP A 441 2.32 -20.55 13.13
N ARG A 442 1.96 -21.82 13.41
CA ARG A 442 0.76 -22.45 12.84
C ARG A 442 -0.55 -22.10 13.54
N VAL A 443 -0.49 -21.78 14.83
CA VAL A 443 -1.67 -21.43 15.62
C VAL A 443 -1.50 -20.02 16.12
N LYS A 444 -2.49 -19.15 15.90
CA LYS A 444 -2.48 -17.80 16.42
C LYS A 444 -3.66 -17.59 17.32
N VAL A 445 -3.42 -16.97 18.46
CA VAL A 445 -4.46 -16.57 19.41
C VAL A 445 -4.44 -15.05 19.47
N PHE A 446 -5.60 -14.44 19.31
CA PHE A 446 -5.74 -13.00 19.40
C PHE A 446 -6.89 -12.60 20.32
N ALA A 447 -6.76 -11.43 20.92
CA ALA A 447 -7.77 -10.81 21.75
C ALA A 447 -7.75 -9.29 21.55
N PHE A 448 -8.93 -8.69 21.55
CA PHE A 448 -9.17 -7.27 21.35
C PHE A 448 -10.07 -6.73 22.45
N ALA A 449 -9.82 -5.51 22.88
CA ALA A 449 -10.86 -4.65 23.46
C ALA A 449 -11.60 -3.99 22.29
N ASN A 450 -12.90 -4.28 22.16
CA ASN A 450 -13.71 -3.85 21.02
C ASN A 450 -14.81 -2.88 21.48
N ALA A 451 -15.03 -1.85 20.67
CA ALA A 451 -16.20 -0.98 20.71
C ALA A 451 -16.97 -1.11 19.40
N ALA A 452 -18.30 -1.12 19.50
CA ALA A 452 -19.19 -1.16 18.35
C ALA A 452 -20.30 -0.12 18.50
N LEU A 453 -20.57 0.60 17.42
CA LEU A 453 -21.72 1.48 17.28
C LEU A 453 -22.61 0.93 16.19
N ARG A 454 -23.89 0.79 16.51
CA ARG A 454 -24.94 0.34 15.59
C ARG A 454 -26.01 1.41 15.50
N ALA A 455 -26.55 1.62 14.31
CA ALA A 455 -27.65 2.54 14.09
C ALA A 455 -28.66 1.97 13.10
N GLY A 456 -29.92 2.32 13.25
CA GLY A 456 -30.98 1.90 12.34
C GLY A 456 -32.36 1.81 13.01
N PRO A 457 -33.42 1.69 12.19
CA PRO A 457 -34.81 1.67 12.65
C PRO A 457 -35.15 0.44 13.51
N ALA A 458 -34.24 -0.53 13.58
CA ALA A 458 -34.41 -1.73 14.36
C ALA A 458 -34.22 -1.48 15.88
N PHE A 459 -33.43 -0.48 16.28
CA PHE A 459 -33.11 -0.22 17.70
C PHE A 459 -34.20 0.64 18.38
N ARG A 460 -34.88 0.05 19.39
CA ARG A 460 -35.91 0.75 20.19
C ARG A 460 -35.29 1.83 21.08
N GLY A 461 -35.94 2.99 21.20
CA GLY A 461 -35.61 4.02 22.20
C GLY A 461 -34.49 5.01 21.85
N GLY A 462 -34.01 5.02 20.60
CA GLY A 462 -32.98 5.99 20.17
C GLY A 462 -32.38 5.75 18.79
N ASN A 463 -32.78 4.71 18.05
CA ASN A 463 -32.22 4.32 16.74
C ASN A 463 -30.72 3.98 16.75
N PHE A 464 -30.10 3.79 17.91
CA PHE A 464 -28.70 3.35 18.03
C PHE A 464 -28.47 2.40 19.21
N GLN A 465 -27.39 1.63 19.13
CA GLN A 465 -26.83 0.79 20.19
C GLN A 465 -25.32 1.00 20.24
N ALA A 466 -24.75 1.02 21.44
CA ALA A 466 -23.31 1.03 21.67
C ALA A 466 -22.92 -0.18 22.51
N ASP A 467 -21.95 -0.95 22.04
CA ASP A 467 -21.44 -2.14 22.73
C ASP A 467 -19.94 -1.96 23.02
N PHE A 468 -19.49 -2.46 24.17
CA PHE A 468 -18.09 -2.57 24.52
C PHE A 468 -17.81 -3.94 25.13
N GLY A 469 -16.75 -4.61 24.69
CA GLY A 469 -16.41 -5.91 25.25
C GLY A 469 -15.19 -6.56 24.60
N PRO A 470 -14.73 -7.68 25.19
CA PRO A 470 -13.62 -8.44 24.61
C PRO A 470 -14.08 -9.20 23.37
N ARG A 471 -13.19 -9.31 22.39
CA ARG A 471 -13.34 -10.22 21.24
C ARG A 471 -12.05 -10.97 21.03
N GLY A 472 -12.10 -12.29 20.94
CA GLY A 472 -10.92 -13.11 20.69
C GLY A 472 -11.20 -14.23 19.70
N GLY A 473 -10.14 -14.87 19.24
CA GLY A 473 -10.23 -15.99 18.32
C GLY A 473 -8.93 -16.76 18.23
N VAL A 474 -9.04 -17.94 17.62
CA VAL A 474 -7.91 -18.80 17.27
C VAL A 474 -7.91 -18.99 15.77
N LEU A 475 -6.78 -18.72 15.13
CA LEU A 475 -6.55 -19.00 13.71
C LEU A 475 -5.56 -20.16 13.62
N TRP A 476 -5.96 -21.24 12.97
CA TRP A 476 -5.08 -22.37 12.69
C TRP A 476 -4.80 -22.43 11.19
N MET A 477 -3.52 -22.39 10.82
CA MET A 477 -3.02 -22.50 9.45
C MET A 477 -2.24 -23.81 9.33
N PRO A 478 -2.84 -24.86 8.75
CA PRO A 478 -2.22 -26.18 8.67
C PRO A 478 -1.03 -26.23 7.70
N HIS A 479 -0.98 -25.30 6.75
CA HIS A 479 0.10 -25.11 5.78
C HIS A 479 0.62 -23.69 5.93
N GLY A 480 1.88 -23.57 6.32
CA GLY A 480 2.63 -22.34 6.49
C GLY A 480 4.11 -22.66 6.39
#